data_AF-A0A933L449-F1
#
_entry.id   AF-A0A933L449-F1
#
_cell.length_a   1.000
_cell.length_b   1.000
_cell.length_c   1.000
_cell.angle_alpha   90.00
_cell.angle_beta   90.00
_cell.angle_gamma   90.00
#
_symmetry.space_group_name_H-M   'P 1'
#
loop_
_entity.id
_entity.type
_entity.pdbx_description
1 polymer ?
#
loop_
_entity_poly.entity_id
_entity_poly.type
_entity_poly.pdbx_seq_one_letter_code
_entity_poly.pdbx_strand_id
1 'polypeptide(L)' 'MTTEGHIAALERRHKELDRQIEDEMAHLSHDDMTVAALKRKKLEIKDELQKLQANAA' A
#
# COMPACT_ATOMS: atom_id res chain seq x y z
N MET A 1 8.02 13.30 17.58
CA MET A 1 7.62 11.98 17.06
C MET A 1 8.08 11.94 15.62
N THR A 2 9.05 11.07 15.32
CA THR A 2 9.87 11.15 14.10
C THR A 2 9.11 10.65 12.87
N THR A 3 9.40 11.25 11.72
CA THR A 3 8.91 10.86 10.38
C THR A 3 9.09 9.36 10.11
N GLU A 4 10.15 8.75 10.65
CA GLU A 4 10.44 7.32 10.59
C GLU A 4 9.32 6.43 11.15
N GLY A 5 8.67 6.83 12.25
CA GLY A 5 7.57 6.05 12.84
C GLY A 5 6.32 6.02 11.95
N HIS A 6 6.06 7.11 11.23
CA HIS A 6 4.97 7.20 10.28
C HIS A 6 5.23 6.37 9.02
N ILE A 7 6.46 6.44 8.50
CA ILE A 7 6.90 5.64 7.35
C ILE A 7 6.79 4.14 7.67
N ALA A 8 7.28 3.70 8.84
CA ALA A 8 7.21 2.29 9.23
C ALA A 8 5.76 1.77 9.38
N ALA A 9 4.84 2.62 9.85
CA ALA A 9 3.42 2.27 9.91
C ALA A 9 2.79 2.15 8.52
N LEU A 10 3.12 3.06 7.61
CA LEU A 10 2.68 3.04 6.21
C LEU A 10 3.25 1.85 5.43
N GLU A 11 4.53 1.51 5.62
CA GLU A 11 5.15 0.33 4.99
C GLU A 11 4.48 -0.97 5.43
N ARG A 12 4.14 -1.11 6.71
CA ARG A 12 3.38 -2.27 7.20
C ARG A 12 2.01 -2.36 6.52
N ARG A 13 1.31 -1.23 6.41
CA ARG A 13 0.01 -1.15 5.75
C ARG A 13 0.09 -1.44 4.26
N HIS A 14 1.16 -0.99 3.60
CA HIS A 14 1.47 -1.29 2.21
C HIS A 14 1.68 -2.79 2.00
N LYS A 15 2.50 -3.43 2.86
CA LYS A 15 2.73 -4.89 2.79
C LYS A 15 1.45 -5.70 2.98
N GLU A 16 0.57 -5.27 3.90
CA GLU A 16 -0.73 -5.91 4.13
C GLU A 16 -1.62 -5.82 2.88
N LEU A 17 -1.70 -4.63 2.28
CA LEU A 17 -2.44 -4.41 1.03
C LEU A 17 -1.86 -5.22 -0.13
N ASP A 18 -0.53 -5.31 -0.24
CA ASP A 18 0.12 -6.11 -1.27
C ASP A 18 -0.23 -7.58 -1.14
N ARG A 19 -0.24 -8.09 0.09
CA ARG A 19 -0.60 -9.48 0.37
C ARG A 19 -2.06 -9.76 0.04
N GLN A 20 -2.97 -8.85 0.38
CA GLN A 20 -4.39 -8.96 0.00
C GLN A 20 -4.55 -8.96 -1.53
N ILE A 21 -3.84 -8.07 -2.24
CA ILE A 21 -3.84 -8.05 -3.71
C ILE A 21 -3.32 -9.36 -4.29
N GLU A 22 -2.21 -9.90 -3.77
CA GLU A 22 -1.65 -11.17 -4.24
C GLU A 22 -2.58 -12.35 -3.98
N ASP A 23 -3.16 -12.45 -2.78
CA ASP A 23 -4.14 -13.48 -2.45
C ASP A 23 -5.36 -13.36 -3.38
N GLU A 24 -5.94 -12.16 -3.51
CA GLU A 24 -7.07 -11.94 -4.42
C GLU A 24 -6.72 -12.25 -5.87
N MET A 25 -5.57 -11.83 -6.40
CA MET A 25 -5.14 -12.20 -7.76
C MET A 25 -4.88 -13.71 -7.92
N ALA A 26 -4.52 -14.42 -6.85
CA ALA A 26 -4.34 -15.87 -6.87
C ALA A 26 -5.67 -16.63 -6.89
N HIS A 27 -6.77 -16.00 -6.49
CA HIS A 27 -8.10 -16.59 -6.60
C HIS A 27 -8.59 -16.56 -8.06
N LEU A 28 -9.01 -17.71 -8.60
CA LEU A 28 -9.54 -17.85 -9.98
C LEU A 28 -10.79 -17.00 -10.27
N SER A 29 -11.47 -16.54 -9.22
CA SER A 29 -12.69 -15.73 -9.30
C SER A 29 -12.47 -14.32 -8.74
N HIS A 30 -11.25 -13.79 -8.93
CA HIS A 30 -10.91 -12.46 -8.47
C HIS A 30 -11.83 -11.42 -9.10
N ASP A 31 -12.32 -10.51 -8.28
CA ASP A 31 -13.09 -9.39 -8.77
C ASP A 31 -12.12 -8.31 -9.23
N ASP A 32 -12.06 -8.06 -10.53
CA ASP A 32 -11.22 -7.02 -11.12
C ASP A 32 -11.50 -5.64 -10.50
N MET A 33 -12.74 -5.38 -10.01
CA MET A 33 -13.04 -4.14 -9.29
C MET A 33 -12.30 -4.06 -7.96
N THR A 34 -12.23 -5.16 -7.22
CA THR A 34 -11.55 -5.19 -5.92
C THR A 34 -10.03 -5.10 -6.09
N VAL A 35 -9.46 -5.83 -7.04
CA VAL A 35 -8.03 -5.72 -7.40
C VAL A 35 -7.69 -4.30 -7.85
N ALA A 36 -8.55 -3.66 -8.66
CA ALA A 36 -8.36 -2.27 -9.08
C ALA A 36 -8.41 -1.29 -7.89
N ALA A 37 -9.37 -1.45 -6.97
CA ALA A 37 -9.48 -0.63 -5.77
C ALA A 37 -8.26 -0.80 -4.84
N LEU A 38 -7.79 -2.04 -4.65
CA LEU A 38 -6.61 -2.33 -3.83
C LEU A 38 -5.32 -1.78 -4.48
N LYS A 39 -5.14 -1.96 -5.80
CA LYS A 39 -4.01 -1.35 -6.53
C LYS A 39 -4.01 0.17 -6.43
N ARG A 40 -5.19 0.80 -6.44
CA ARG A 40 -5.33 2.26 -6.27
C ARG A 40 -4.89 2.69 -4.87
N LYS A 41 -5.36 2.01 -3.82
CA LYS A 41 -4.91 2.25 -2.43
C LYS A 41 -3.40 2.03 -2.27
N LYS A 42 -2.85 0.99 -2.89
CA LYS A 42 -1.42 0.72 -2.90
C LYS A 42 -0.63 1.88 -3.50
N LEU A 43 -1.11 2.42 -4.63
CA LEU A 43 -0.53 3.59 -5.29
C LEU A 43 -0.58 4.83 -4.40
N GLU A 44 -1.72 5.10 -3.76
CA GLU A 44 -1.85 6.22 -2.81
C GLU A 44 -0.88 6.12 -1.63
N ILE A 45 -0.76 4.94 -1.02
CA ILE A 45 0.19 4.72 0.08
C ILE A 45 1.64 4.88 -0.38
N LYS A 46 1.97 4.44 -1.59
CA LYS A 46 3.29 4.62 -2.17
C LYS A 46 3.60 6.11 -2.40
N ASP A 47 2.65 6.87 -2.91
CA ASP A 47 2.78 8.31 -3.08
C ASP A 47 2.92 9.04 -1.73
N GLU A 48 2.13 8.63 -0.72
CA GLU A 48 2.24 9.15 0.65
C GLU A 48 3.61 8.84 1.26
N LEU A 49 4.12 7.61 1.08
CA LEU A 49 5.46 7.21 1.50
C LEU A 49 6.54 8.03 0.81
N GLN A 50 6.45 8.22 -0.50
CA GLN A 50 7.40 9.05 -1.24
C GLN A 50 7.36 10.51 -0.76
N LYS A 51 6.17 11.05 -0.50
CA LYS A 51 6.02 12.40 0.06
C LYS A 51 6.64 12.51 1.44
N LEU A 52 6.39 11.53 2.31
CA LEU A 52 6.92 11.51 3.66
C LEU A 52 8.44 11.32 3.68
N GLN A 53 8.98 10.46 2.82
CA GLN A 53 10.42 10.30 2.64
C GLN A 53 11.06 11.59 2.11
N ALA A 54 10.45 12.23 1.10
CA ALA A 54 10.93 13.48 0.54
C ALA A 54 10.88 14.64 1.54
N ASN A 55 9.92 14.63 2.47
CA ASN A 55 9.76 15.66 3.50
C ASN A 55 10.56 15.36 4.78
N ALA A 56 11.12 14.15 4.90
CA ALA A 56 12.00 13.73 5.98
C ALA A 56 13.49 13.95 5.68
N ALA A 57 13.84 14.22 4.41
CA ALA A 57 15.18 14.55 3.95
C ALA A 57 15.40 16.08 3.96
#